data_AF-A0A1A6H809-F1
#
_entry.id   AF-A0A1A6H809-F1
#
_cell.length_a   1.000
_cell.length_b   1.000
_cell.length_c   1.000
_cell.angle_alpha   90.00
_cell.angle_beta   90.00
_cell.angle_gamma   90.00
#
_symmetry.space_group_name_H-M   'P 1'
#
loop_
_entity.id
_entity.type
_entity.pdbx_description
1 polymer ?
#
loop_
_entity_poly.entity_id
_entity_poly.type
_entity_poly.pdbx_seq_one_letter_code
_entity_poly.pdbx_strand_id
1 'polypeptide(L)'
;GCCTKHRGMHSLISDMLLNYRELRPQPGSFMMVNSSGRASGQKAHLLLPTLKENDTHCIDFHYYFSSRDRSSPGALNVYVKVNGGPQGNPVWNVSGVVTEGWVKAELAISTFWPHFYQVIFESVSLKGHPGYIAVDEVRVLAHPCRKAPHFLRLQNVEVNVGQNATFQCIAGGKWSQHDKLWLQQWNGRDTALMVTRVVNHRRFSATVSVADTSQRSVSKYRCVIRSDGGSGVSNYAELIVKVLRGSDDDDDDDDDDDDDDK
;
A
#
# COMPACT_ATOMS: atom_id res chain seq x y z
N GLY A 1 -6.35 22.20 8.63
CA GLY A 1 -6.74 21.50 9.87
C GLY A 1 -5.57 20.70 10.35
N CYS A 2 -5.04 21.01 11.54
CA CYS A 2 -3.76 20.51 12.04
C CYS A 2 -3.84 19.03 12.49
N CYS A 3 -2.75 18.29 12.31
CA CYS A 3 -2.58 16.91 12.77
C CYS A 3 -2.53 16.86 14.31
N THR A 4 -3.32 15.97 14.91
CA THR A 4 -3.43 15.82 16.37
C THR A 4 -2.19 15.12 16.95
N LYS A 5 -1.50 15.78 17.89
CA LYS A 5 -0.38 15.22 18.68
C LYS A 5 -0.94 14.37 19.83
N HIS A 6 -0.87 13.04 19.73
CA HIS A 6 -1.20 12.15 20.85
C HIS A 6 -0.04 12.11 21.87
N ARG A 7 -0.36 12.37 23.15
CA ARG A 7 0.57 12.29 24.29
C ARG A 7 1.08 10.85 24.43
N GLY A 8 2.37 10.67 24.16
CA GLY A 8 3.08 9.38 24.20
C GLY A 8 4.39 9.38 23.38
N MET A 9 4.54 10.29 22.41
CA MET A 9 5.79 10.48 21.66
C MET A 9 6.81 11.29 22.45
N HIS A 10 7.54 10.64 23.37
CA HIS A 10 8.84 11.14 23.77
C HIS A 10 9.86 10.81 22.65
N SER A 11 10.57 11.84 22.20
CA SER A 11 11.69 11.81 21.25
C SER A 11 11.34 11.61 19.76
N LEU A 12 11.25 12.74 19.01
CA LEU A 12 11.83 12.99 17.66
C LEU A 12 11.01 13.90 16.72
N ILE A 13 9.84 14.40 17.12
CA ILE A 13 9.17 15.50 16.40
C ILE A 13 9.68 16.82 17.00
N SER A 14 10.78 17.36 16.47
CA SER A 14 11.11 18.77 16.70
C SER A 14 10.05 19.60 15.97
N ASP A 15 9.24 20.30 16.75
CA ASP A 15 8.33 21.40 16.42
C ASP A 15 7.71 21.41 15.01
N MET A 16 6.45 20.97 15.01
CA MET A 16 5.44 21.20 14.00
C MET A 16 5.39 22.71 13.67
N LEU A 17 5.73 23.09 12.43
CA LEU A 17 5.78 24.46 11.86
C LEU A 17 7.13 25.20 12.04
N LEU A 18 8.11 24.90 11.18
CA LEU A 18 9.31 25.73 11.03
C LEU A 18 9.28 26.52 9.70
N ASN A 19 9.26 27.86 9.80
CA ASN A 19 9.44 28.78 8.67
C ASN A 19 10.94 28.87 8.28
N TYR A 20 11.51 27.80 7.74
CA TYR A 20 12.90 27.84 7.24
C TYR A 20 12.92 28.51 5.85
N ARG A 21 13.26 29.80 5.80
CA ARG A 21 13.36 30.61 4.56
C ARG A 21 14.30 30.00 3.50
N GLU A 22 15.20 29.10 3.89
CA GLU A 22 16.15 28.43 3.01
C GLU A 22 15.51 27.30 2.17
N LEU A 23 14.34 26.78 2.57
CA LEU A 23 13.65 25.66 1.88
C LEU A 23 12.42 26.10 1.07
N ARG A 24 11.93 27.34 1.27
CA ARG A 24 10.85 27.94 0.47
C ARG A 24 11.00 29.48 0.43
N PRO A 25 10.96 30.12 -0.76
CA PRO A 25 11.03 31.58 -0.88
C PRO A 25 9.73 32.31 -0.50
N GLN A 26 8.60 31.61 -0.28
CA GLN A 26 7.34 32.20 0.21
C GLN A 26 6.96 31.67 1.60
N PRO A 27 6.28 32.46 2.45
CA PRO A 27 5.81 32.01 3.76
C PRO A 27 4.92 30.78 3.63
N GLY A 28 5.24 29.72 4.38
CA GLY A 28 4.56 28.43 4.28
C GLY A 28 4.97 27.51 5.41
N SER A 29 4.16 26.49 5.66
CA SER A 29 4.30 25.61 6.81
C SER A 29 4.35 24.18 6.36
N PHE A 30 5.45 23.48 6.65
CA PHE A 30 5.66 22.09 6.27
C PHE A 30 6.09 21.26 7.47
N MET A 31 5.97 19.95 7.35
CA MET A 31 6.49 18.99 8.32
C MET A 31 7.86 18.51 7.86
N MET A 32 8.82 18.43 8.77
CA MET A 32 10.21 18.10 8.43
C MET A 32 10.87 17.24 9.51
N VAL A 33 11.76 16.36 9.04
CA VAL A 33 12.66 15.56 9.87
C VAL A 33 14.10 15.96 9.56
N ASN A 34 14.83 16.37 10.60
CA ASN A 34 16.27 16.60 10.53
C ASN A 34 17.00 15.27 10.75
N SER A 35 17.54 14.73 9.66
CA SER A 35 18.33 13.48 9.65
C SER A 35 19.77 13.69 10.09
N SER A 36 20.23 14.94 10.26
CA SER A 36 21.60 15.25 10.65
C SER A 36 21.93 14.73 12.05
N GLY A 37 23.03 14.00 12.17
CA GLY A 37 23.47 13.40 13.43
C GLY A 37 22.59 12.22 13.91
N ARG A 38 21.66 11.74 13.08
CA ARG A 38 20.81 10.59 13.41
C ARG A 38 21.52 9.27 13.12
N ALA A 39 21.21 8.24 13.91
CA ALA A 39 21.68 6.89 13.64
C ALA A 39 20.98 6.33 12.39
N SER A 40 21.61 5.35 11.73
CA SER A 40 21.01 4.70 10.56
C SER A 40 19.76 3.94 10.98
N GLY A 41 18.68 4.06 10.23
CA GLY A 41 17.44 3.33 10.48
C GLY A 41 16.54 3.92 11.57
N GLN A 42 16.84 5.11 12.11
CA GLN A 42 15.86 5.80 12.97
C GLN A 42 14.65 6.22 12.14
N LYS A 43 13.47 6.04 12.72
CA LYS A 43 12.20 6.23 12.05
C LYS A 43 11.39 7.31 12.75
N ALA A 44 10.68 8.11 11.96
CA ALA A 44 9.64 9.00 12.45
C ALA A 44 8.39 8.80 11.61
N HIS A 45 7.22 8.77 12.27
CA HIS A 45 5.94 8.55 11.61
C HIS A 45 5.05 9.78 11.72
N LEU A 46 4.41 10.14 10.61
CA LEU A 46 3.32 11.08 10.53
C LEU A 46 2.07 10.34 10.06
N LEU A 47 1.04 10.31 10.89
CA LEU A 47 -0.21 9.60 10.63
C LEU A 47 -1.29 10.61 10.24
N LEU A 48 -1.93 10.41 9.09
CA LEU A 48 -3.13 11.15 8.73
C LEU A 48 -4.34 10.70 9.56
N PRO A 49 -5.41 11.50 9.62
CA PRO A 49 -6.70 11.04 10.08
C PRO A 49 -7.16 9.81 9.28
N THR A 50 -8.03 9.00 9.89
CA THR A 50 -8.69 7.91 9.18
C THR A 50 -9.66 8.48 8.14
N LEU A 51 -9.51 8.04 6.89
CA LEU A 51 -10.33 8.44 5.75
C LEU A 51 -11.43 7.41 5.46
N LYS A 52 -12.61 7.90 5.10
CA LYS A 52 -13.86 7.15 4.90
C LYS A 52 -14.60 7.65 3.65
N GLU A 53 -13.88 7.68 2.54
CA GLU A 53 -14.41 8.23 1.29
C GLU A 53 -15.42 7.29 0.63
N ASN A 54 -16.46 7.84 0.02
CA ASN A 54 -17.47 7.08 -0.76
C ASN A 54 -17.10 7.03 -2.24
N ASP A 55 -16.59 8.14 -2.77
CA ASP A 55 -16.30 8.32 -4.19
C ASP A 55 -14.80 8.19 -4.50
N THR A 56 -14.50 8.03 -5.78
CA THR A 56 -13.11 8.07 -6.28
C THR A 56 -12.48 9.42 -5.96
N HIS A 57 -11.36 9.39 -5.25
CA HIS A 57 -10.62 10.55 -4.79
C HIS A 57 -9.12 10.37 -5.04
N CYS A 58 -8.38 11.46 -4.98
CA CYS A 58 -6.93 11.46 -5.09
C CYS A 58 -6.32 12.10 -3.86
N ILE A 59 -5.35 11.43 -3.24
CA ILE A 59 -4.51 12.09 -2.25
C ILE A 59 -3.29 12.61 -2.99
N ASP A 60 -2.99 13.90 -2.85
CA ASP A 60 -1.70 14.43 -3.28
C ASP A 60 -0.93 15.05 -2.14
N PHE A 61 0.40 15.02 -2.28
CA PHE A 61 1.32 15.62 -1.33
C PHE A 61 2.58 16.08 -2.05
N HIS A 62 3.27 17.04 -1.45
CA HIS A 62 4.60 17.45 -1.88
C HIS A 62 5.64 16.91 -0.90
N TYR A 63 6.78 16.48 -1.41
CA TYR A 63 7.92 16.05 -0.60
C TYR A 63 9.20 16.73 -1.07
N TYR A 64 10.17 16.83 -0.16
CA TYR A 64 11.44 17.48 -0.42
C TYR A 64 12.58 16.80 0.35
N PHE A 65 13.68 16.53 -0.36
CA PHE A 65 14.93 16.01 0.18
C PHE A 65 16.02 17.06 -0.03
N SER A 66 16.64 17.50 1.06
CA SER A 66 17.70 18.51 1.02
C SER A 66 18.92 18.02 1.78
N SER A 67 20.09 18.16 1.16
CA SER A 67 21.37 17.95 1.81
C SER A 67 22.41 18.93 1.25
N ARG A 68 23.35 19.35 2.11
CA ARG A 68 24.48 20.21 1.73
C ARG A 68 25.52 19.50 0.87
N ASP A 69 25.77 18.21 1.13
CA ASP A 69 26.77 17.41 0.43
C ASP A 69 26.19 16.65 -0.78
N ARG A 70 24.93 16.93 -1.14
CA ARG A 70 24.14 16.24 -2.18
C ARG A 70 24.00 14.72 -1.96
N SER A 71 24.31 14.23 -0.77
CA SER A 71 24.04 12.86 -0.38
C SER A 71 22.60 12.74 0.14
N SER A 72 21.96 11.59 -0.08
CA SER A 72 20.56 11.38 0.31
C SER A 72 20.44 11.29 1.84
N PRO A 73 19.65 12.17 2.50
CA PRO A 73 19.52 12.17 3.96
C PRO A 73 18.73 10.98 4.53
N GLY A 74 18.14 10.15 3.67
CA GLY A 74 17.40 8.97 4.08
C GLY A 74 16.42 8.46 3.04
N ALA A 75 15.27 7.95 3.51
CA ALA A 75 14.16 7.47 2.71
C ALA A 75 12.82 8.01 3.25
N LEU A 76 11.83 8.11 2.35
CA LEU A 76 10.44 8.40 2.70
C LEU A 76 9.58 7.24 2.19
N ASN A 77 8.92 6.56 3.11
CA ASN A 77 7.97 5.47 2.85
C ASN A 77 6.55 5.97 3.12
N VAL A 78 5.58 5.46 2.36
CA VAL A 78 4.16 5.69 2.58
C VAL A 78 3.44 4.36 2.71
N TYR A 79 2.64 4.23 3.76
CA TYR A 79 1.85 3.05 4.08
C TYR A 79 0.37 3.37 4.06
N VAL A 80 -0.45 2.35 3.78
CA VAL A 80 -1.91 2.42 3.81
C VAL A 80 -2.44 1.28 4.68
N LYS A 81 -2.81 1.65 5.91
CA LYS A 81 -3.37 0.76 6.93
C LYS A 81 -4.89 0.74 6.77
N VAL A 82 -5.50 -0.42 6.54
CA VAL A 82 -6.95 -0.55 6.28
C VAL A 82 -7.65 -1.17 7.49
N ASN A 83 -8.81 -0.63 7.88
CA ASN A 83 -9.69 -1.13 8.95
C ASN A 83 -8.97 -1.42 10.28
N GLY A 84 -7.95 -0.62 10.64
CA GLY A 84 -7.18 -0.83 11.86
C GLY A 84 -6.22 -2.04 11.84
N GLY A 85 -6.08 -2.73 10.70
CA GLY A 85 -5.19 -3.87 10.48
C GLY A 85 -3.69 -3.55 10.60
N PRO A 86 -2.77 -4.48 10.28
CA PRO A 86 -1.33 -4.22 10.20
C PRO A 86 -1.01 -3.06 9.24
N GLN A 87 0.12 -2.40 9.47
CA GLN A 87 0.64 -1.36 8.59
C GLN A 87 1.01 -1.91 7.20
N GLY A 88 1.47 -3.17 7.14
CA GLY A 88 1.92 -3.83 5.93
C GLY A 88 3.21 -3.24 5.34
N ASN A 89 3.52 -3.63 4.10
CA ASN A 89 4.64 -3.12 3.33
C ASN A 89 4.30 -1.73 2.72
N PRO A 90 5.31 -0.88 2.42
CA PRO A 90 5.05 0.44 1.85
C PRO A 90 4.41 0.32 0.46
N VAL A 91 3.41 1.16 0.19
CA VAL A 91 2.76 1.23 -1.12
C VAL A 91 3.45 2.22 -2.07
N TRP A 92 4.23 3.14 -1.51
CA TRP A 92 5.06 4.08 -2.22
C TRP A 92 6.31 4.36 -1.39
N ASN A 93 7.45 4.54 -2.05
CA ASN A 93 8.65 5.02 -1.40
C ASN A 93 9.60 5.73 -2.37
N VAL A 94 10.46 6.56 -1.78
CA VAL A 94 11.61 7.19 -2.45
C VAL A 94 12.80 7.18 -1.49
N SER A 95 13.99 6.92 -2.03
CA SER A 95 15.25 6.84 -1.28
C SER A 95 16.42 7.09 -2.20
N GLY A 96 17.57 7.49 -1.66
CA GLY A 96 18.78 7.67 -2.47
C GLY A 96 18.71 8.89 -3.39
N VAL A 97 17.92 9.90 -3.02
CA VAL A 97 17.70 11.11 -3.83
C VAL A 97 17.93 12.37 -3.00
N VAL A 98 18.33 13.43 -3.69
CA VAL A 98 18.20 14.82 -3.25
C VAL A 98 17.41 15.52 -4.34
N THR A 99 16.36 16.23 -3.96
CA THR A 99 15.40 16.78 -4.92
C THR A 99 15.75 18.21 -5.31
N GLU A 100 15.59 18.56 -6.58
CA GLU A 100 15.69 19.93 -7.08
C GLU A 100 14.37 20.69 -6.83
N GLY A 101 14.07 20.92 -5.55
CA GLY A 101 12.82 21.54 -5.10
C GLY A 101 11.71 20.55 -4.76
N TRP A 102 10.51 21.06 -4.50
CA TRP A 102 9.36 20.27 -4.07
C TRP A 102 8.86 19.38 -5.20
N VAL A 103 8.72 18.08 -4.92
CA VAL A 103 8.22 17.10 -5.87
C VAL A 103 6.82 16.65 -5.44
N LYS A 104 5.89 16.61 -6.39
CA LYS A 104 4.52 16.16 -6.16
C LYS A 104 4.41 14.64 -6.35
N ALA A 105 3.68 13.97 -5.46
CA ALA A 105 3.26 12.58 -5.63
C ALA A 105 1.75 12.43 -5.37
N GLU A 106 1.14 11.43 -6.01
CA GLU A 106 -0.30 11.12 -5.89
C GLU A 106 -0.51 9.69 -5.37
N LEU A 107 -1.55 9.48 -4.57
CA LEU A 107 -2.01 8.16 -4.11
C LEU A 107 -3.45 7.92 -4.56
N ALA A 108 -3.63 6.86 -5.34
CA ALA A 108 -4.92 6.38 -5.83
C ALA A 108 -5.37 5.17 -5.00
N ILE A 109 -6.03 5.42 -3.87
CA ILE A 109 -6.43 4.37 -2.91
C ILE A 109 -7.88 3.96 -3.16
N SER A 110 -8.10 2.73 -3.58
CA SER A 110 -9.42 2.17 -3.93
C SER A 110 -10.05 1.44 -2.75
N THR A 111 -10.03 2.07 -1.56
CA THR A 111 -10.71 1.60 -0.35
C THR A 111 -11.77 2.61 0.02
N PHE A 112 -13.03 2.20 -0.04
CA PHE A 112 -14.20 3.06 0.14
C PHE A 112 -15.03 2.59 1.34
N TRP A 113 -15.90 3.47 1.83
CA TRP A 113 -16.88 3.15 2.86
C TRP A 113 -17.68 1.88 2.48
N PRO A 114 -18.00 0.97 3.43
CA PRO A 114 -17.85 1.08 4.89
C PRO A 114 -16.44 0.82 5.42
N HIS A 115 -15.49 0.47 4.54
CA HIS A 115 -14.10 0.35 4.95
C HIS A 115 -13.44 1.72 5.10
N PHE A 116 -12.40 1.75 5.92
CA PHE A 116 -11.65 2.97 6.20
C PHE A 116 -10.16 2.69 6.15
N TYR A 117 -9.37 3.72 5.91
CA TYR A 117 -7.91 3.57 5.85
C TYR A 117 -7.20 4.77 6.47
N GLN A 118 -5.93 4.56 6.81
CA GLN A 118 -5.05 5.58 7.34
C GLN A 118 -3.76 5.59 6.54
N VAL A 119 -3.37 6.77 6.06
CA VAL A 119 -2.09 7.00 5.40
C VAL A 119 -1.04 7.33 6.45
N ILE A 120 0.13 6.71 6.33
CA ILE A 120 1.26 6.91 7.25
C ILE A 120 2.49 7.24 6.43
N PHE A 121 3.10 8.39 6.69
CA PHE A 121 4.40 8.78 6.15
C PHE A 121 5.48 8.36 7.17
N GLU A 122 6.49 7.62 6.72
CA GLU A 122 7.65 7.24 7.53
C GLU A 122 8.92 7.80 6.90
N SER A 123 9.63 8.65 7.62
CA SER A 123 11.01 8.99 7.27
C SER A 123 11.97 7.98 7.91
N VAL A 124 12.99 7.55 7.18
CA VAL A 124 14.06 6.69 7.69
C VAL A 124 15.39 7.39 7.49
N SER A 125 16.15 7.65 8.56
CA SER A 125 17.45 8.32 8.47
C SER A 125 18.57 7.38 8.01
N LEU A 126 19.56 7.94 7.31
CA LEU A 126 20.78 7.24 6.92
C LEU A 126 21.99 7.83 7.65
N LYS A 127 22.79 6.99 8.32
CA LYS A 127 23.96 7.47 9.10
C LYS A 127 24.97 8.16 8.18
N GLY A 128 25.53 9.28 8.66
CA GLY A 128 26.58 10.01 7.95
C GLY A 128 26.08 10.85 6.77
N HIS A 129 24.76 10.94 6.56
CA HIS A 129 24.14 11.69 5.47
C HIS A 129 23.26 12.80 6.07
N PRO A 130 23.85 13.97 6.42
CA PRO A 130 23.11 15.05 7.03
C PRO A 130 22.11 15.66 6.05
N GLY A 131 20.98 16.16 6.56
CA GLY A 131 19.99 16.82 5.72
C GLY A 131 18.57 16.72 6.27
N TYR A 132 17.62 17.07 5.40
CA TYR A 132 16.21 17.22 5.74
C TYR A 132 15.33 16.42 4.80
N ILE A 133 14.31 15.79 5.37
CA ILE A 133 13.20 15.17 4.64
C ILE A 133 11.94 15.91 5.06
N ALA A 134 11.22 16.49 4.11
CA ALA A 134 10.01 17.27 4.38
C ALA A 134 8.82 16.80 3.56
N VAL A 135 7.62 17.00 4.12
CA VAL A 135 6.32 16.76 3.48
C VAL A 135 5.43 17.98 3.72
N ASP A 136 4.74 18.42 2.67
CA ASP A 136 3.84 19.57 2.69
C ASP A 136 2.58 19.31 1.86
N GLU A 137 1.56 20.13 2.08
CA GLU A 137 0.33 20.21 1.27
C GLU A 137 -0.33 18.85 1.00
N VAL A 138 -0.48 18.03 2.04
CA VAL A 138 -1.24 16.78 1.91
C VAL A 138 -2.72 17.10 1.76
N ARG A 139 -3.32 16.78 0.60
CA ARG A 139 -4.72 17.08 0.28
C ARG A 139 -5.45 15.83 -0.17
N VAL A 140 -6.73 15.75 0.19
CA VAL A 140 -7.67 14.77 -0.36
C VAL A 140 -8.58 15.50 -1.34
N LEU A 141 -8.56 15.07 -2.60
CA LEU A 141 -9.23 15.73 -3.72
C LEU A 141 -10.34 14.82 -4.25
N ALA A 142 -11.55 15.37 -4.44
CA ALA A 142 -12.72 14.64 -4.94
C ALA A 142 -12.69 14.43 -6.47
N HIS A 143 -11.57 13.94 -7.00
CA HIS A 143 -11.42 13.55 -8.40
C HIS A 143 -10.37 12.43 -8.55
N PRO A 144 -10.36 11.68 -9.66
CA PRO A 144 -9.31 10.70 -9.93
C PRO A 144 -7.92 11.34 -10.03
N CYS A 145 -6.90 10.56 -9.69
CA CYS A 145 -5.50 10.96 -9.85
C CYS A 145 -5.13 11.03 -11.33
N ARG A 146 -4.18 11.92 -11.65
CA ARG A 146 -3.70 12.10 -13.03
C ARG A 146 -2.42 11.30 -13.29
N LYS A 147 -1.63 11.08 -12.24
CA LYS A 147 -0.31 10.46 -12.31
C LYS A 147 -0.22 9.11 -11.61
N ALA A 148 -1.31 8.62 -11.03
CA ALA A 148 -1.41 7.30 -10.42
C ALA A 148 -2.66 6.57 -10.95
N PRO A 149 -2.54 5.32 -11.46
CA PRO A 149 -3.69 4.54 -11.91
C PRO A 149 -4.62 4.14 -10.75
N HIS A 150 -5.92 4.14 -11.02
CA HIS A 150 -6.95 3.71 -10.06
C HIS A 150 -7.35 2.27 -10.34
N PHE A 151 -7.21 1.38 -9.36
CA PHE A 151 -7.69 0.00 -9.50
C PHE A 151 -9.21 -0.06 -9.41
N LEU A 152 -9.80 -0.93 -10.20
CA LEU A 152 -11.16 -1.41 -9.94
C LEU A 152 -11.14 -2.31 -8.70
N ARG A 153 -12.32 -2.54 -8.13
CA ARG A 153 -12.48 -3.42 -6.98
C ARG A 153 -11.95 -4.82 -7.31
N LEU A 154 -10.91 -5.23 -6.59
CA LEU A 154 -10.35 -6.57 -6.64
C LEU A 154 -11.33 -7.54 -5.98
N GLN A 155 -11.64 -8.63 -6.66
CA GLN A 155 -12.57 -9.65 -6.19
C GLN A 155 -11.85 -10.73 -5.38
N ASN A 156 -12.58 -11.34 -4.44
CA ASN A 156 -12.12 -12.52 -3.73
C ASN A 156 -11.89 -13.66 -4.73
N VAL A 157 -10.91 -14.52 -4.43
CA VAL A 157 -10.56 -15.69 -5.23
C VAL A 157 -10.74 -16.93 -4.36
N GLU A 158 -11.47 -17.90 -4.88
CA GLU A 158 -11.69 -19.18 -4.22
C GLU A 158 -11.15 -20.30 -5.10
N VAL A 159 -10.34 -21.17 -4.52
CA VAL A 159 -9.74 -22.31 -5.22
C VAL A 159 -9.71 -23.54 -4.32
N ASN A 160 -9.58 -24.71 -4.93
CA ASN A 160 -9.34 -25.93 -4.17
C ASN A 160 -7.86 -26.07 -3.78
N VAL A 161 -7.58 -26.84 -2.74
CA VAL A 161 -6.22 -27.20 -2.34
C VAL A 161 -5.45 -27.75 -3.54
N GLY A 162 -4.21 -27.26 -3.72
CA GLY A 162 -3.33 -27.65 -4.83
C GLY A 162 -3.60 -26.94 -6.17
N GLN A 163 -4.64 -26.10 -6.26
CA GLN A 163 -4.88 -25.28 -7.45
C GLN A 163 -4.21 -23.90 -7.32
N ASN A 164 -3.70 -23.37 -8.43
CA ASN A 164 -3.16 -22.00 -8.47
C ASN A 164 -4.30 -20.97 -8.42
N ALA A 165 -4.22 -20.03 -7.50
CA ALA A 165 -5.14 -18.91 -7.43
C ALA A 165 -4.67 -17.77 -8.34
N THR A 166 -5.54 -17.23 -9.18
CA THR A 166 -5.18 -16.12 -10.07
C THR A 166 -5.92 -14.85 -9.68
N PHE A 167 -5.17 -13.81 -9.33
CA PHE A 167 -5.70 -12.47 -9.11
C PHE A 167 -5.60 -11.65 -10.40
N GLN A 168 -6.70 -10.97 -10.74
CA GLN A 168 -6.75 -10.05 -11.88
C GLN A 168 -6.92 -8.60 -11.40
N CYS A 169 -5.84 -7.83 -11.51
CA CYS A 169 -5.77 -6.42 -11.18
C CYS A 169 -6.13 -5.59 -12.41
N ILE A 170 -7.30 -4.97 -12.44
CA ILE A 170 -7.70 -4.05 -13.53
C ILE A 170 -7.59 -2.62 -13.03
N ALA A 171 -6.91 -1.75 -13.77
CA ALA A 171 -6.78 -0.34 -13.40
C ALA A 171 -7.10 0.61 -14.56
N GLY A 172 -7.75 1.73 -14.22
CA GLY A 172 -7.91 2.90 -15.07
C GLY A 172 -6.70 3.82 -14.97
N GLY A 173 -6.03 4.05 -16.08
CA GLY A 173 -4.80 4.83 -16.18
C GLY A 173 -3.89 4.32 -17.29
N LYS A 174 -2.83 5.07 -17.55
CA LYS A 174 -1.72 4.60 -18.40
C LYS A 174 -0.79 3.74 -17.54
N TRP A 175 -0.21 2.72 -18.16
CA TRP A 175 0.85 1.91 -17.59
C TRP A 175 2.07 2.00 -18.51
N SER A 176 3.26 2.02 -17.91
CA SER A 176 4.56 1.99 -18.55
C SER A 176 5.39 0.81 -18.02
N GLN A 177 6.34 0.33 -18.81
CA GLN A 177 7.28 -0.74 -18.37
C GLN A 177 8.17 -0.30 -17.20
N HIS A 178 8.31 1.02 -16.97
CA HIS A 178 9.04 1.56 -15.82
C HIS A 178 8.22 1.51 -14.52
N ASP A 179 6.89 1.33 -14.62
CA ASP A 179 6.03 1.22 -13.46
C ASP A 179 6.23 -0.15 -12.79
N LYS A 180 6.36 -0.14 -11.47
CA LYS A 180 6.47 -1.37 -10.68
C LYS A 180 5.09 -1.79 -10.24
N LEU A 181 4.70 -3.02 -10.57
CA LEU A 181 3.40 -3.57 -10.21
C LEU A 181 3.59 -4.90 -9.47
N TRP A 182 2.89 -5.07 -8.35
CA TRP A 182 3.02 -6.27 -7.52
C TRP A 182 1.75 -6.57 -6.74
N LEU A 183 1.66 -7.82 -6.25
CA LEU A 183 0.63 -8.27 -5.33
C LEU A 183 1.19 -8.18 -3.92
N GLN A 184 0.54 -7.40 -3.07
CA GLN A 184 0.94 -7.24 -1.68
C GLN A 184 0.05 -8.08 -0.78
N GLN A 185 0.67 -8.97 0.00
CA GLN A 185 -0.02 -9.77 1.00
C GLN A 185 -0.21 -8.96 2.30
N TRP A 186 -1.31 -9.17 3.00
CA TRP A 186 -1.68 -8.45 4.23
C TRP A 186 -0.64 -8.58 5.35
N ASN A 187 -0.04 -9.76 5.51
CA ASN A 187 0.95 -10.08 6.55
C ASN A 187 2.09 -10.93 5.98
N GLY A 188 2.64 -10.54 4.83
CA GLY A 188 3.60 -11.39 4.15
C GLY A 188 4.48 -10.64 3.17
N ARG A 189 5.03 -11.42 2.24
CA ARG A 189 5.96 -10.91 1.24
C ARG A 189 5.20 -10.53 -0.02
N ASP A 190 5.64 -9.44 -0.63
CA ASP A 190 5.10 -8.95 -1.88
C ASP A 190 5.51 -9.90 -3.04
N THR A 191 4.56 -10.22 -3.91
CA THR A 191 4.76 -11.01 -5.13
C THR A 191 4.87 -10.08 -6.33
N ALA A 192 6.09 -9.89 -6.85
CA ALA A 192 6.38 -8.93 -7.92
C ALA A 192 6.10 -9.45 -9.35
N LEU A 193 5.79 -10.74 -9.51
CA LEU A 193 5.62 -11.35 -10.84
C LEU A 193 4.18 -11.20 -11.32
N MET A 194 3.87 -10.08 -11.99
CA MET A 194 2.59 -9.88 -12.67
C MET A 194 2.76 -9.87 -14.20
N VAL A 195 1.90 -10.59 -14.89
CA VAL A 195 1.77 -10.50 -16.36
C VAL A 195 0.82 -9.36 -16.69
N THR A 196 1.34 -8.27 -17.26
CA THR A 196 0.56 -7.11 -17.68
C THR A 196 0.10 -7.21 -19.12
N ARG A 197 -1.14 -6.81 -19.37
CA ARG A 197 -1.76 -6.66 -20.68
C ARG A 197 -2.44 -5.30 -20.77
N VAL A 198 -2.07 -4.51 -21.77
CA VAL A 198 -2.77 -3.25 -22.06
C VAL A 198 -4.10 -3.61 -22.70
N VAL A 199 -5.20 -3.16 -22.09
CA VAL A 199 -6.57 -3.41 -22.59
C VAL A 199 -6.93 -2.34 -23.60
N ASN A 200 -6.66 -1.07 -23.25
CA ASN A 200 -6.78 0.08 -24.14
C ASN A 200 -5.90 1.24 -23.63
N HIS A 201 -5.94 2.39 -24.31
CA HIS A 201 -5.14 3.57 -23.97
C HIS A 201 -5.41 4.20 -22.58
N ARG A 202 -6.47 3.75 -21.86
CA ARG A 202 -6.86 4.21 -20.51
C ARG A 202 -6.96 3.07 -19.51
N ARG A 203 -6.66 1.82 -19.87
CA ARG A 203 -6.89 0.67 -19.01
C ARG A 203 -5.87 -0.42 -19.29
N PHE A 204 -5.37 -1.01 -18.22
CA PHE A 204 -4.57 -2.23 -18.27
C PHE A 204 -5.12 -3.27 -17.30
N SER A 205 -4.77 -4.53 -17.55
CA SER A 205 -5.06 -5.67 -16.69
C SER A 205 -3.75 -6.35 -16.37
N ALA A 206 -3.55 -6.73 -15.12
CA ALA A 206 -2.41 -7.50 -14.70
C ALA A 206 -2.85 -8.74 -13.93
N THR A 207 -2.26 -9.88 -14.26
CA THR A 207 -2.60 -11.17 -13.65
C THR A 207 -1.42 -11.75 -12.94
N VAL A 208 -1.65 -12.32 -11.77
CA VAL A 208 -0.64 -13.04 -10.98
C VAL A 208 -1.24 -14.33 -10.46
N SER A 209 -0.50 -15.42 -10.57
CA SER A 209 -0.88 -16.72 -10.04
C SER A 209 -0.10 -17.00 -8.75
N VAL A 210 -0.82 -17.37 -7.69
CA VAL A 210 -0.31 -17.73 -6.38
C VAL A 210 -0.43 -19.25 -6.24
N ALA A 211 0.71 -19.92 -6.06
CA ALA A 211 0.79 -21.38 -6.05
C ALA A 211 0.74 -22.02 -4.64
N ASP A 212 0.96 -21.24 -3.58
CA ASP A 212 1.01 -21.78 -2.21
C ASP A 212 -0.40 -21.92 -1.60
N THR A 213 -1.18 -22.85 -2.14
CA THR A 213 -2.54 -23.22 -1.68
C THR A 213 -2.53 -24.58 -0.99
N SER A 214 -1.44 -24.86 -0.26
CA SER A 214 -1.12 -26.17 0.32
C SER A 214 -2.00 -26.56 1.51
N GLN A 215 -2.65 -25.60 2.17
CA GLN A 215 -3.50 -25.84 3.34
C GLN A 215 -4.74 -24.93 3.32
N ARG A 216 -5.81 -25.37 4.01
CA ARG A 216 -7.01 -24.55 4.26
C ARG A 216 -6.60 -23.29 5.01
N SER A 217 -6.59 -22.17 4.30
CA SER A 217 -6.21 -20.87 4.86
C SER A 217 -6.99 -19.74 4.19
N VAL A 218 -7.10 -18.62 4.90
CA VAL A 218 -7.63 -17.37 4.36
C VAL A 218 -6.50 -16.36 4.38
N SER A 219 -6.08 -15.91 3.20
CA SER A 219 -5.07 -14.86 3.02
C SER A 219 -5.69 -13.64 2.36
N LYS A 220 -5.12 -12.45 2.60
CA LYS A 220 -5.60 -11.20 1.99
C LYS A 220 -4.53 -10.61 1.10
N TYR A 221 -4.91 -10.22 -0.12
CA TYR A 221 -4.02 -9.65 -1.12
C TYR A 221 -4.59 -8.36 -1.68
N ARG A 222 -3.71 -7.44 -2.11
CA ARG A 222 -4.07 -6.25 -2.88
C ARG A 222 -3.07 -6.01 -3.99
N CYS A 223 -3.53 -5.48 -5.11
CA CYS A 223 -2.69 -4.96 -6.17
C CYS A 223 -2.13 -3.59 -5.78
N VAL A 224 -0.84 -3.39 -6.03
CA VAL A 224 -0.16 -2.09 -5.85
C VAL A 224 0.67 -1.79 -7.09
N ILE A 225 0.53 -0.58 -7.62
CA ILE A 225 1.37 -0.04 -8.70
C ILE A 225 2.10 1.19 -8.19
N ARG A 226 3.40 1.30 -8.49
CA ARG A 226 4.19 2.49 -8.28
C ARG A 226 4.71 3.00 -9.61
N SER A 227 4.35 4.24 -9.91
CA SER A 227 4.79 5.00 -11.08
C SER A 227 5.63 6.20 -10.64
N ASP A 228 6.22 6.91 -11.59
CA ASP A 228 7.05 8.10 -11.30
C ASP A 228 6.28 9.21 -10.57
N GLY A 229 4.98 9.31 -10.79
CA GLY A 229 4.16 10.37 -10.21
C GLY A 229 3.29 9.93 -9.03
N GLY A 230 3.35 8.68 -8.59
CA GLY A 230 2.51 8.22 -7.51
C GLY A 230 2.34 6.71 -7.38
N SER A 231 1.36 6.30 -6.57
CA SER A 231 1.01 4.90 -6.36
C SER A 231 -0.49 4.65 -6.42
N GLY A 232 -0.88 3.56 -7.07
CA GLY A 232 -2.24 3.04 -7.07
C GLY A 232 -2.35 1.82 -6.16
N VAL A 233 -3.41 1.74 -5.36
CA VAL A 233 -3.61 0.70 -4.34
C VAL A 233 -5.06 0.23 -4.40
N SER A 234 -5.28 -1.04 -4.73
CA SER A 234 -6.61 -1.66 -4.71
C SER A 234 -7.11 -1.94 -3.29
N ASN A 235 -8.37 -2.32 -3.14
CA ASN A 235 -8.85 -2.95 -1.91
C ASN A 235 -8.14 -4.30 -1.67
N TYR A 236 -8.17 -4.76 -0.42
CA TYR A 236 -7.83 -6.14 -0.14
C TYR A 236 -8.95 -7.07 -0.61
N ALA A 237 -8.56 -8.19 -1.20
CA ALA A 237 -9.39 -9.34 -1.55
C ALA A 237 -8.89 -10.58 -0.82
N GLU A 238 -9.81 -11.48 -0.49
CA GLU A 238 -9.52 -12.73 0.19
C GLU A 238 -9.21 -13.85 -0.82
N LEU A 239 -8.15 -14.60 -0.55
CA LEU A 239 -7.88 -15.92 -1.12
C LEU A 239 -8.43 -16.96 -0.15
N ILE A 240 -9.39 -17.76 -0.61
CA ILE A 240 -10.04 -18.82 0.17
C ILE A 240 -9.66 -20.16 -0.46
N VAL A 241 -8.91 -20.99 0.28
CA VAL A 241 -8.53 -22.33 -0.17
C VAL A 241 -9.45 -23.36 0.48
N LYS A 242 -10.23 -24.07 -0.35
CA LYS A 242 -11.17 -25.12 0.09
C LYS A 242 -10.61 -26.51 -0.17
N VAL A 243 -10.95 -27.46 0.70
CA VAL A 243 -10.71 -28.88 0.43
C VAL A 243 -11.89 -29.39 -0.40
N LEU A 244 -11.62 -30.14 -1.46
CA LEU A 244 -12.67 -30.89 -2.14
C LEU A 244 -13.24 -31.88 -1.12
N ARG A 245 -14.53 -31.75 -0.78
CA ARG A 245 -15.25 -32.87 -0.18
C ARG A 245 -15.35 -33.92 -1.28
N GLY A 246 -14.46 -34.90 -1.26
CA GLY A 246 -14.74 -36.19 -1.87
C GLY A 246 -15.98 -36.76 -1.19
N SER A 247 -16.88 -37.25 -2.02
CA SER A 247 -17.82 -38.31 -1.69
C SER A 247 -17.12 -39.39 -0.85
N ASP A 248 -17.35 -39.38 0.46
CA ASP A 248 -17.29 -40.58 1.28
C ASP A 248 -18.77 -40.92 1.51
N ASP A 249 -19.29 -41.64 0.51
CA ASP A 249 -20.24 -42.75 0.57
C ASP A 249 -21.41 -42.65 1.57
N ASP A 250 -22.58 -42.41 0.99
CA ASP A 250 -23.83 -43.02 1.43
C ASP A 250 -23.62 -44.56 1.39
N ASP A 251 -23.21 -45.17 2.50
CA ASP A 251 -23.41 -46.61 2.73
C ASP A 251 -24.90 -46.81 3.07
N ASP A 252 -25.75 -46.70 2.04
CA ASP A 252 -27.03 -47.41 1.95
C ASP A 252 -26.68 -48.88 1.66
N ASP A 253 -26.26 -49.64 2.67
CA ASP A 253 -26.35 -51.11 2.64
C ASP A 253 -27.69 -51.51 3.28
N ASP A 254 -28.76 -51.37 2.49
CA ASP A 254 -29.91 -52.27 2.55
C ASP A 254 -29.45 -53.58 1.87
N ASP A 255 -29.16 -54.61 2.66
CA ASP A 255 -29.33 -56.00 2.21
C ASP A 255 -29.85 -56.85 3.39
N ASP A 256 -31.03 -57.40 3.12
CA ASP A 256 -31.87 -58.27 3.93
C ASP A 256 -31.25 -59.66 4.23
N ASP A 257 -31.82 -60.25 5.28
CA ASP A 257 -32.10 -61.69 5.49
C ASP A 257 -31.04 -62.68 6.01
N ASP A 258 -31.57 -63.48 6.95
CA ASP A 258 -31.22 -64.83 7.41
C ASP A 258 -30.00 -65.03 8.35
N ASP A 259 -30.28 -65.23 9.65
CA ASP A 259 -30.01 -66.53 10.27
C ASP A 259 -30.69 -66.72 11.64
N ASP A 260 -31.59 -67.70 11.64
CA ASP A 260 -32.28 -68.49 12.66
C ASP A 260 -32.07 -68.29 14.17
N ASP A 261 -33.22 -68.26 14.83
CA ASP A 261 -33.51 -68.48 16.26
C ASP A 261 -32.86 -69.75 16.86
N LYS A 262 -32.64 -69.68 18.18
CA LYS A 262 -32.32 -70.83 19.05
C LYS A 262 -33.24 -70.85 20.26
#